data_AF-A0A371X3L1-F1
#
_entry.id   AF-A0A371X3L1-F1
#
_cell.length_a   1.000
_cell.length_b   1.000
_cell.length_c   1.000
_cell.angle_alpha   90.00
_cell.angle_beta   90.00
_cell.angle_gamma   90.00
#
_symmetry.space_group_name_H-M   'P 1'
#
loop_
_entity.id
_entity.type
_entity.pdbx_description
1 polymer ?
#
loop_
_entity_poly.entity_id
_entity_poly.type
_entity_poly.pdbx_seq_one_letter_code
_entity_poly.pdbx_strand_id
1 'polypeptide(L)' 'MTNLQSTITCPSCGHQEMETMPVDACQFFYDCKGCGMLLRPKAGDCCVYCSYGSAPCPPIQEARESHASGNCCTVP' A
#
# COMPACT_ATOMS: atom_id res chain seq x y z
N MET A 1 -14.96 8.17 -1.39
CA MET A 1 -14.82 7.18 -2.50
C MET A 1 -13.46 6.52 -2.39
N THR A 2 -13.38 5.22 -2.12
CA THR A 2 -12.11 4.50 -1.90
C THR A 2 -11.46 4.17 -3.25
N ASN A 3 -10.26 4.69 -3.50
CA ASN A 3 -9.52 4.41 -4.73
C ASN A 3 -8.58 3.21 -4.51
N LEU A 4 -8.88 2.11 -5.19
CA LEU A 4 -8.09 0.88 -5.08
C LEU A 4 -6.88 0.87 -6.02
N GLN A 5 -6.81 1.76 -7.01
CA GLN A 5 -5.66 1.82 -7.89
C GLN A 5 -4.52 2.57 -7.22
N SER A 6 -3.40 1.89 -7.03
CA SER A 6 -2.14 2.51 -6.62
C SER A 6 -1.01 2.09 -7.53
N THR A 7 -0.21 3.06 -7.94
CA THR A 7 1.02 2.81 -8.66
C THR A 7 2.12 2.56 -7.63
N ILE A 8 2.62 1.32 -7.56
CA ILE A 8 3.80 0.99 -6.76
C ILE A 8 5.04 1.32 -7.57
N THR A 9 5.91 2.15 -6.98
CA THR A 9 7.21 2.48 -7.56
C THR A 9 8.32 1.75 -6.82
N CYS A 10 9.05 0.89 -7.53
CA CYS A 10 10.18 0.17 -6.96
C CYS A 10 11.39 1.10 -6.79
N PRO A 11 11.92 1.29 -5.57
CA PRO A 11 13.07 2.16 -5.33
C PRO A 11 14.39 1.57 -5.86
N SER A 12 14.44 0.27 -6.12
CA SER A 12 15.68 -0.40 -6.56
C SER A 12 15.92 -0.31 -8.07
N CYS A 13 14.85 -0.33 -8.88
CA CYS A 13 14.96 -0.28 -10.35
C CYS A 13 14.18 0.86 -11.01
N GLY A 14 13.33 1.57 -10.26
CA GLY A 14 12.45 2.62 -10.79
C GLY A 14 11.22 2.11 -11.53
N HIS A 15 10.97 0.79 -11.55
CA HIS A 15 9.77 0.21 -12.17
C HIS A 15 8.51 0.70 -11.48
N GLN A 16 7.52 1.11 -12.26
CA GLN A 16 6.23 1.58 -11.78
C GLN A 16 5.16 0.64 -12.29
N GLU A 17 4.40 0.06 -11.37
CA GLU A 17 3.31 -0.85 -11.72
C GLU A 17 2.02 -0.38 -11.07
N MET A 18 0.97 -0.25 -11.87
CA MET A 18 -0.37 0.03 -11.38
C MET A 18 -0.99 -1.27 -10.87
N GLU A 19 -1.23 -1.33 -9.56
CA GLU A 19 -1.80 -2.49 -8.89
C GLU A 19 -3.08 -2.09 -8.17
N THR A 20 -4.03 -3.01 -8.13
CA THR A 20 -5.29 -2.82 -7.41
C THR A 20 -5.11 -3.31 -5.98
N MET A 21 -5.11 -2.38 -5.03
CA MET A 21 -5.03 -2.65 -3.60
C MET A 21 -6.19 -3.55 -3.17
N PRO A 22 -5.90 -4.71 -2.54
CA PRO A 22 -6.93 -5.52 -1.92
C PRO A 22 -7.58 -4.75 -0.75
N VAL A 23 -8.91 -4.80 -0.66
CA VAL A 23 -9.67 -4.21 0.45
C VAL A 23 -9.73 -5.15 1.66
N ASP A 24 -9.61 -6.46 1.41
CA ASP A 24 -9.71 -7.50 2.43
C ASP A 24 -8.37 -7.88 3.08
N ALA A 25 -7.23 -7.32 2.64
CA ALA A 25 -5.92 -7.74 3.16
C ALA A 25 -4.83 -6.65 3.10
N CYS A 26 -3.92 -6.66 4.08
CA CYS A 26 -2.72 -5.82 4.06
C CYS A 26 -1.59 -6.46 3.23
N GLN A 27 -1.20 -5.81 2.13
CA GLN A 27 -0.06 -6.25 1.32
C GLN A 27 1.27 -5.81 1.96
N PHE A 28 1.86 -6.69 2.77
CA PHE A 28 3.14 -6.42 3.44
C PHE A 28 4.36 -6.71 2.57
N PHE A 29 4.22 -7.57 1.57
CA PHE A 29 5.30 -7.91 0.65
C PHE A 29 4.85 -7.64 -0.78
N TYR A 30 5.67 -6.98 -1.57
CA TYR A 30 5.41 -6.79 -2.98
C TYR A 30 6.56 -7.33 -3.80
N ASP A 31 6.26 -8.26 -4.69
CA ASP A 31 7.23 -8.76 -5.65
C ASP A 31 7.28 -7.80 -6.84
N CYS A 32 8.41 -7.12 -7.02
CA CYS A 32 8.55 -6.17 -8.11
C CYS A 32 8.62 -6.91 -9.45
N LYS A 33 7.64 -6.72 -10.33
CA LYS A 33 7.63 -7.37 -11.66
C LYS A 33 8.75 -6.93 -12.60
N GLY A 34 9.42 -5.81 -12.32
CA GLY A 34 10.55 -5.33 -13.11
C GLY A 34 11.89 -6.02 -12.76
N CYS A 35 12.17 -6.25 -11.47
CA CYS A 35 13.47 -6.79 -11.02
C CYS A 35 13.37 -8.06 -10.18
N GLY A 36 12.16 -8.53 -9.84
CA GLY A 36 11.91 -9.68 -8.96
C GLY A 36 12.31 -9.44 -7.50
N MET A 37 12.52 -8.19 -7.10
CA MET A 37 12.89 -7.87 -5.72
C MET A 37 11.66 -7.83 -4.83
N LEU A 38 11.74 -8.50 -3.69
CA LEU A 38 10.70 -8.52 -2.68
C LEU A 38 10.79 -7.26 -1.81
N LEU A 39 9.93 -6.27 -2.11
CA LEU A 39 9.82 -5.02 -1.38
C LEU A 39 9.05 -5.23 -0.07
N ARG A 40 9.50 -4.54 0.98
CA ARG A 40 8.90 -4.53 2.32
C ARG A 40 8.61 -3.10 2.74
N PRO A 41 7.52 -2.81 3.45
CA PRO A 41 7.22 -1.47 3.94
C PRO A 41 8.36 -0.93 4.81
N LYS A 42 8.49 0.38 4.81
CA LYS A 42 9.42 1.12 5.68
C LYS A 42 8.94 1.06 7.12
N ALA A 43 9.87 1.21 8.06
CA ALA A 43 9.53 1.29 9.47
C ALA A 43 8.60 2.49 9.73
N GLY A 44 7.39 2.23 10.24
CA GLY A 44 6.35 3.23 10.47
C GLY A 44 5.21 3.21 9.44
N ASP A 45 5.38 2.50 8.32
CA ASP A 45 4.32 2.23 7.35
C ASP A 45 3.74 0.83 7.54
N CYS A 46 2.47 0.69 7.18
CA CYS A 46 1.71 -0.55 7.41
C CYS A 46 1.71 -1.52 6.23
N CYS A 47 1.95 -1.04 5.01
CA CYS A 47 1.97 -1.85 3.82
C CYS A 47 2.84 -1.22 2.73
N VAL A 48 3.18 -2.01 1.72
CA VAL A 48 4.02 -1.57 0.58
C VAL A 48 3.42 -0.39 -0.18
N TYR A 49 2.09 -0.30 -0.26
CA TYR A 49 1.40 0.84 -0.88
C TYR A 49 1.56 2.13 -0.06
N CYS A 50 1.54 2.02 1.26
CA CYS A 50 1.72 3.18 2.13
C CYS A 50 3.18 3.70 2.10
N SER A 51 4.18 2.84 1.85
CA SER A 51 5.58 3.26 1.66
C SER A 51 6.01 3.65 0.23
N TYR A 52 5.48 2.96 -0.78
CA TYR A 52 5.95 3.03 -2.18
C TYR A 52 4.82 3.27 -3.19
N GLY A 53 3.57 3.22 -2.76
CA GLY A 53 2.41 3.47 -3.58
C GLY A 53 2.14 4.97 -3.74
N SER A 54 1.44 5.32 -4.82
CA SER A 54 0.97 6.68 -5.08
C SER A 54 -0.25 7.07 -4.23
N ALA A 55 -1.08 6.10 -3.83
CA ALA A 55 -2.19 6.31 -2.92
C ALA A 55 -2.06 5.44 -1.66
N PRO A 56 -2.52 5.94 -0.49
CA PRO A 56 -2.47 5.17 0.74
C PRO A 56 -3.47 4.01 0.70
N CYS A 57 -3.25 3.06 1.58
CA CYS A 57 -4.02 1.85 1.74
C CYS A 57 -5.51 2.12 2.04
N PRO A 58 -6.46 1.28 1.55
CA PRO A 58 -7.91 1.50 1.68
C PRO A 58 -8.40 1.90 3.08
N PRO A 59 -7.98 1.21 4.17
CA PRO A 59 -8.42 1.60 5.51
C PRO A 59 -7.99 3.01 5.92
N ILE A 60 -6.87 3.54 5.39
CA ILE A 60 -6.45 4.93 5.64
C ILE A 60 -7.30 5.92 4.84
N GLN A 61 -7.68 5.56 3.61
CA GLN A 61 -8.56 6.39 2.81
C GLN A 61 -9.94 6.50 3.49
N GLU A 62 -10.50 5.40 3.96
CA GLU A 62 -11.78 5.37 4.67
C GLU A 62 -11.71 6.03 6.05
N ALA A 63 -10.59 5.85 6.78
CA ALA A 63 -10.36 6.53 8.06
C ALA A 63 -10.27 8.05 7.92
N ARG A 64 -9.66 8.55 6.85
CA ARG A 64 -9.62 9.99 6.53
C ARG A 64 -11.01 10.56 6.25
N GLU A 65 -11.87 9.80 5.59
CA GLU A 65 -13.27 10.19 5.37
C GLU A 65 -14.06 10.18 6.69
N SER A 66 -13.67 9.34 7.65
CA SER A 66 -14.43 9.09 8.89
C SER A 66 -13.86 9.74 10.16
N HIS A 67 -12.83 10.59 10.09
CA HIS A 67 -12.16 11.24 11.25
C HIS A 67 -11.77 10.27 12.38
N ALA A 68 -11.54 8.99 12.07
CA ALA A 68 -11.16 7.98 13.05
C ALA A 68 -9.65 7.73 12.96
N SER A 69 -8.94 7.87 14.07
CA SER A 69 -7.53 7.50 14.23
C SER A 69 -7.41 5.96 14.19
N GLY A 70 -7.66 5.36 13.03
CA GLY A 70 -7.71 3.91 12.86
C GLY A 70 -6.32 3.34 12.60
N ASN A 71 -5.81 2.53 13.53
CA ASN A 71 -4.60 1.76 13.33
C ASN A 71 -4.81 0.77 12.17
N CYS A 72 -4.12 1.05 11.07
CA CYS A 72 -4.06 0.38 9.77
C CYS A 72 -4.01 -1.17 9.72
N CYS A 73 -3.64 -1.86 10.81
CA CYS A 73 -3.51 -3.32 10.85
C CYS A 73 -4.32 -4.00 11.97
N THR A 74 -5.29 -3.30 12.55
CA THR A 74 -6.24 -3.88 13.52
C THR A 74 -7.57 -4.08 12.81
N VAL A 75 -7.63 -5.12 11.97
CA VAL A 75 -8.92 -5.73 11.60
C VAL A 75 -9.09 -6.93 12.52
N PRO A 76 -10.20 -7.06 13.25
CA PRO A 76 -10.53 -8.28 14.01
C PRO A 76 -10.82 -9.48 13.10
#